data_AF-X1E8F7-F1
#
_entry.id   AF-X1E8F7-F1
#
_cell.length_a   1.000
_cell.length_b   1.000
_cell.length_c   1.000
_cell.angle_alpha   90.00
_cell.angle_beta   90.00
_cell.angle_gamma   90.00
#
_symmetry.space_group_name_H-M   'P 1'
#
loop_
_entity.id
_entity.type
_entity.pdbx_description
1 polymer ?
#
loop_
_entity_poly.entity_id
_entity_poly.type
_entity_poly.pdbx_seq_one_letter_code
_entity_poly.pdbx_strand_id
1 'polypeptide(L)'
;MITINKTNLKKAFKRLKKSTKGFSSLIVRDPLIRPSASEERERLLNLFAKIGNVYKLAYKVEYETPIFEIETLKGLNLPILKNWRLGDLYSIHVKNRSIPYPFRHPKEPHWNRYCINSQIIAIKEDPFDNYEKLEVSSIYENGSYLLRSVSARDPIREKIDFWTSRNRCLNVKGRKRLKKFLVELIRGTSPSYILQNISNDDEERNAVNLIIALIGL
;
A
#
# COMPACT_ATOMS: atom_id res chain seq x y z
N MET A 1 22.17 -3.67 -6.90
CA MET A 1 22.11 -3.32 -5.46
C MET A 1 20.67 -3.52 -4.97
N ILE A 2 20.37 -4.63 -4.29
CA ILE A 2 18.98 -5.01 -3.95
C ILE A 2 18.56 -4.34 -2.65
N THR A 3 17.44 -3.61 -2.70
CA THR A 3 16.93 -2.80 -1.60
C THR A 3 16.06 -3.65 -0.67
N ILE A 4 16.51 -3.90 0.57
CA ILE A 4 15.71 -4.55 1.62
C ILE A 4 14.39 -3.78 1.81
N ASN A 5 13.26 -4.46 2.01
CA ASN A 5 11.97 -3.82 2.31
C ASN A 5 12.00 -3.10 3.67
N LYS A 6 12.33 -1.81 3.63
CA LYS A 6 12.67 -0.96 4.79
C LYS A 6 11.50 -0.70 5.73
N THR A 7 10.27 -0.78 5.22
CA THR A 7 9.03 -0.52 5.99
C THR A 7 8.78 -1.63 7.01
N ASN A 8 9.02 -2.89 6.63
CA ASN A 8 8.93 -4.04 7.54
C ASN A 8 10.03 -4.00 8.60
N LEU A 9 11.25 -3.59 8.19
CA LEU A 9 12.39 -3.41 9.08
C LEU A 9 12.08 -2.36 10.17
N LYS A 10 11.56 -1.18 9.78
CA LYS A 10 11.22 -0.10 10.71
C LYS A 10 10.15 -0.51 11.73
N LYS A 11 9.12 -1.27 11.30
CA LYS A 11 8.10 -1.81 12.22
C LYS A 11 8.72 -2.80 13.22
N ALA A 12 9.60 -3.68 12.76
CA ALA A 12 10.35 -4.58 13.64
C ALA A 12 11.26 -3.81 14.61
N PHE A 13 11.95 -2.77 14.15
CA PHE A 13 12.82 -1.92 14.99
C PHE A 13 12.06 -1.06 15.99
N LYS A 14 10.89 -0.52 15.63
CA LYS A 14 10.04 0.21 16.57
C LYS A 14 9.53 -0.72 17.68
N ARG A 15 9.26 -1.99 17.35
CA ARG A 15 8.93 -3.05 18.33
C ARG A 15 10.14 -3.43 19.19
N LEU A 16 11.33 -3.59 18.59
CA LEU A 16 12.60 -3.81 19.30
C LEU A 16 12.92 -2.68 20.31
N LYS A 17 12.79 -1.41 19.91
CA LYS A 17 13.06 -0.25 20.78
C LYS A 17 12.05 -0.09 21.91
N LYS A 18 10.79 -0.50 21.71
CA LYS A 18 9.74 -0.49 22.74
C LYS A 18 9.76 -1.72 23.64
N SER A 19 10.48 -2.78 23.26
CA SER A 19 10.63 -3.96 24.09
C SER A 19 11.45 -3.62 25.33
N THR A 20 10.77 -3.57 26.47
CA THR A 20 11.33 -3.28 27.78
C THR A 20 12.20 -4.42 28.34
N LYS A 21 12.24 -5.60 27.69
CA LYS A 21 12.92 -6.80 28.20
C LYS A 21 14.04 -7.37 27.32
N GLY A 22 14.51 -6.63 26.31
CA GLY A 22 15.63 -7.08 25.47
C GLY A 22 15.30 -8.21 24.49
N PHE A 23 14.03 -8.44 24.18
CA PHE A 23 13.57 -9.45 23.23
C PHE A 23 12.67 -8.85 22.15
N SER A 24 12.78 -9.30 20.90
CA SER A 24 11.77 -9.01 19.87
C SER A 24 11.52 -10.19 18.95
N SER A 25 10.25 -10.36 18.59
CA SER A 25 9.85 -11.27 17.53
C SER A 25 9.93 -10.60 16.16
N LEU A 26 10.42 -11.34 15.19
CA LEU A 26 10.46 -10.98 13.77
C LEU A 26 9.80 -12.11 12.99
N ILE A 27 8.97 -11.76 12.01
CA ILE A 27 8.48 -12.75 11.05
C ILE A 27 9.19 -12.52 9.73
N VAL A 28 9.81 -13.58 9.22
CA VAL A 28 10.55 -13.57 7.96
C VAL A 28 9.79 -14.43 6.95
N ARG A 29 9.50 -13.85 5.80
CA ARG A 29 8.74 -14.53 4.73
C ARG A 29 9.48 -15.76 4.23
N ASP A 30 8.70 -16.73 3.74
CA ASP A 30 9.25 -17.93 3.13
C ASP A 30 10.14 -17.60 1.90
N PRO A 31 11.32 -18.23 1.75
CA PRO A 31 12.23 -18.03 0.62
C PRO A 31 11.61 -18.33 -0.74
N LEU A 32 10.52 -19.10 -0.81
CA LEU A 32 9.91 -19.51 -2.08
C LEU A 32 9.03 -18.42 -2.72
N ILE A 33 8.81 -17.28 -2.05
CA ILE A 33 7.87 -16.25 -2.52
C ILE A 33 8.44 -15.39 -3.66
N ARG A 34 9.79 -15.30 -3.81
CA ARG A 34 10.44 -14.63 -4.95
C ARG A 34 11.93 -14.99 -5.07
N PRO A 35 12.55 -14.86 -6.25
CA PRO A 35 13.96 -15.23 -6.46
C PRO A 35 14.96 -14.60 -5.47
N SER A 36 14.71 -13.35 -5.05
CA SER A 36 15.58 -12.64 -4.10
C SER A 36 15.25 -12.91 -2.62
N ALA A 37 14.23 -13.72 -2.30
CA ALA A 37 13.77 -13.86 -0.91
C ALA A 37 14.77 -14.59 -0.02
N SER A 38 15.46 -15.62 -0.52
CA SER A 38 16.52 -16.32 0.22
C SER A 38 17.66 -15.37 0.59
N GLU A 39 18.18 -14.63 -0.38
CA GLU A 39 19.29 -13.67 -0.17
C GLU A 39 18.87 -12.51 0.76
N GLU A 40 17.65 -11.98 0.59
CA GLU A 40 17.11 -10.95 1.47
C GLU A 40 16.93 -11.45 2.91
N ARG A 41 16.47 -12.70 3.08
CA ARG A 41 16.31 -13.35 4.37
C ARG A 41 17.65 -13.52 5.07
N GLU A 42 18.66 -14.04 4.37
CA GLU A 42 19.99 -14.22 4.94
C GLU A 42 20.58 -12.88 5.37
N ARG A 43 20.52 -11.86 4.49
CA ARG A 43 20.94 -10.48 4.83
C ARG A 43 20.23 -9.93 6.06
N LEU A 44 18.92 -10.17 6.17
CA LEU A 44 18.12 -9.72 7.30
C LEU A 44 18.55 -10.40 8.60
N LEU A 45 18.75 -11.72 8.58
CA LEU A 45 19.18 -12.49 9.75
C LEU A 45 20.61 -12.11 10.15
N ASN A 46 21.52 -11.94 9.20
CA ASN A 46 22.89 -11.47 9.44
C ASN A 46 22.91 -10.06 10.06
N LEU A 47 21.98 -9.18 9.65
CA LEU A 47 21.82 -7.87 10.28
C LEU A 47 21.34 -8.00 11.73
N PHE A 48 20.36 -8.86 12.00
CA PHE A 48 19.85 -9.06 13.36
C PHE A 48 20.86 -9.77 14.27
N ALA A 49 21.70 -10.65 13.73
CA ALA A 49 22.80 -11.27 14.46
C ALA A 49 23.82 -10.25 14.99
N LYS A 50 23.98 -9.09 14.32
CA LYS A 50 24.82 -7.97 14.81
C LYS A 50 24.21 -7.23 16.00
N ILE A 51 22.88 -7.33 16.17
CA ILE A 51 22.11 -6.67 17.24
C ILE A 51 21.96 -7.59 18.45
N GLY A 52 21.92 -8.91 18.24
CA GLY A 52 21.70 -9.87 19.31
C GLY A 52 21.69 -11.31 18.82
N ASN A 53 21.39 -12.24 19.73
CA ASN A 53 21.27 -13.65 19.37
C ASN A 53 19.93 -13.87 18.67
N VAL A 54 19.95 -14.60 17.54
CA VAL A 54 18.75 -14.86 16.73
C VAL A 54 18.41 -16.34 16.80
N TYR A 55 17.18 -16.67 17.18
CA TYR A 55 16.67 -18.03 17.30
C TYR A 55 15.47 -18.23 16.39
N LYS A 56 15.50 -19.26 15.54
CA LYS A 56 14.32 -19.69 14.79
C LYS A 56 13.40 -20.45 15.73
N LEU A 57 12.13 -20.07 15.78
CA LEU A 57 11.12 -20.83 16.52
C LEU A 57 10.49 -21.90 15.61
N ALA A 58 10.00 -22.99 16.20
CA ALA A 58 9.38 -24.10 15.46
C ALA A 58 8.00 -23.73 14.86
N TYR A 59 7.49 -22.53 15.14
CA TYR A 59 6.18 -22.06 14.68
C TYR A 59 6.29 -21.38 13.31
N LYS A 60 5.27 -21.64 12.48
CA LYS A 60 4.99 -20.86 11.27
C LYS A 60 3.90 -19.85 11.57
N VAL A 61 4.03 -18.66 10.98
CA VAL A 61 2.98 -17.65 11.02
C VAL A 61 2.29 -17.62 9.68
N GLU A 62 0.98 -17.83 9.71
CA GLU A 62 0.12 -17.65 8.56
C GLU A 62 -0.37 -16.19 8.49
N TYR A 63 -0.51 -15.69 7.27
CA TYR A 63 -1.10 -14.39 7.00
C TYR A 63 -2.29 -14.53 6.08
N GLU A 64 -3.35 -13.81 6.41
CA GLU A 64 -4.45 -13.63 5.48
C GLU A 64 -3.99 -12.89 4.22
N THR A 65 -4.53 -13.30 3.08
CA THR A 65 -4.34 -12.57 1.83
C THR A 65 -5.12 -11.26 1.93
N PRO A 66 -4.47 -10.08 1.81
CA PRO A 66 -5.17 -8.81 1.90
C PRO A 66 -6.26 -8.66 0.84
N ILE A 67 -7.33 -7.92 1.17
CA ILE A 67 -8.50 -7.71 0.28
C ILE A 67 -8.08 -7.20 -1.11
N PHE A 68 -7.18 -6.21 -1.19
CA PHE A 68 -6.71 -5.67 -2.47
C PHE A 68 -6.02 -6.74 -3.36
N GLU A 69 -5.34 -7.70 -2.73
CA GLU A 69 -4.65 -8.79 -3.41
C GLU A 69 -5.67 -9.85 -3.88
N ILE A 70 -6.68 -10.15 -3.05
CA ILE A 70 -7.84 -10.97 -3.45
C ILE A 70 -8.54 -10.37 -4.66
N GLU A 71 -8.82 -9.06 -4.67
CA GLU A 71 -9.45 -8.36 -5.79
C GLU A 71 -8.62 -8.46 -7.08
N THR A 72 -7.29 -8.35 -6.96
CA THR A 72 -6.37 -8.53 -8.08
C THR A 72 -6.49 -9.95 -8.66
N LEU A 73 -6.40 -10.97 -7.80
CA LEU A 73 -6.47 -12.38 -8.22
C LEU A 73 -7.80 -12.67 -8.90
N LYS A 74 -8.92 -12.23 -8.31
CA LYS A 74 -10.26 -12.40 -8.89
C LYS A 74 -10.37 -11.79 -10.27
N GLY A 75 -9.94 -10.54 -10.45
CA GLY A 75 -10.05 -9.88 -11.76
C GLY A 75 -9.07 -10.38 -12.81
N LEU A 76 -8.05 -11.15 -12.41
CA LEU A 76 -7.18 -11.91 -13.32
C LEU A 76 -7.67 -13.34 -13.56
N ASN A 77 -8.80 -13.74 -12.98
CA ASN A 77 -9.29 -15.12 -12.98
C ASN A 77 -8.26 -16.13 -12.42
N LEU A 78 -7.47 -15.70 -11.43
CA LEU A 78 -6.50 -16.56 -10.75
C LEU A 78 -7.10 -17.15 -9.46
N PRO A 79 -6.71 -18.38 -9.08
CA PRO A 79 -7.19 -18.99 -7.85
C PRO A 79 -6.72 -18.22 -6.61
N ILE A 80 -7.61 -18.07 -5.63
CA ILE A 80 -7.24 -17.58 -4.30
C ILE A 80 -6.65 -18.75 -3.52
N LEU A 81 -5.33 -18.78 -3.43
CA LEU A 81 -4.65 -19.79 -2.64
C LEU A 81 -4.95 -19.55 -1.15
N LYS A 82 -5.39 -20.59 -0.45
CA LYS A 82 -5.46 -20.58 1.02
C LYS A 82 -4.09 -20.97 1.58
N ASN A 83 -3.71 -20.41 2.72
CA ASN A 83 -2.54 -20.83 3.51
C ASN A 83 -1.17 -20.72 2.80
N TRP A 84 -1.06 -19.94 1.72
CA TRP A 84 0.19 -19.81 0.95
C TRP A 84 1.15 -18.75 1.52
N ARG A 85 0.64 -17.80 2.31
CA ARG A 85 1.45 -16.75 2.95
C ARG A 85 1.94 -17.26 4.29
N LEU A 86 3.02 -18.02 4.26
CA LEU A 86 3.71 -18.49 5.46
C LEU A 86 4.98 -17.67 5.74
N GLY A 87 5.31 -17.53 7.02
CA GLY A 87 6.55 -16.95 7.48
C GLY A 87 7.15 -17.75 8.62
N ASP A 88 8.47 -17.75 8.70
CA ASP A 88 9.19 -18.27 9.86
C ASP A 88 9.21 -17.21 10.97
N LEU A 89 8.95 -17.67 12.20
CA LEU A 89 9.04 -16.82 13.39
C LEU A 89 10.44 -16.90 13.99
N TYR A 90 11.04 -15.74 14.24
CA TYR A 90 12.35 -15.60 14.85
C TYR A 90 12.27 -14.79 16.14
N SER A 91 12.97 -15.25 17.17
CA SER A 91 13.23 -14.53 18.42
C SER A 91 14.60 -13.87 18.34
N ILE A 92 14.69 -12.59 18.74
CA ILE A 92 15.94 -11.84 18.80
C ILE A 92 16.16 -11.40 20.24
N HIS A 93 17.24 -11.87 20.86
CA HIS A 93 17.68 -11.44 22.19
C HIS A 93 18.72 -10.35 22.02
N VAL A 94 18.28 -9.10 22.18
CA VAL A 94 19.04 -7.88 21.89
C VAL A 94 20.18 -7.71 22.88
N LYS A 95 21.41 -7.68 22.37
CA LYS A 95 22.63 -7.37 23.13
C LYS A 95 23.12 -5.95 22.88
N ASN A 96 23.03 -5.47 21.63
CA ASN A 96 23.45 -4.15 21.21
C ASN A 96 22.26 -3.41 20.56
N ARG A 97 21.91 -2.23 21.06
CA ARG A 97 20.82 -1.41 20.52
C ARG A 97 21.26 -0.50 19.36
N SER A 98 22.55 -0.44 19.08
CA SER A 98 23.10 0.32 17.96
C SER A 98 22.81 -0.40 16.64
N ILE A 99 22.36 0.36 15.65
CA ILE A 99 22.11 -0.13 14.31
C ILE A 99 23.38 0.10 13.50
N PRO A 100 23.94 -0.92 12.85
CA PRO A 100 25.25 -0.82 12.20
C PRO A 100 25.28 0.06 10.93
N TYR A 101 24.13 0.54 10.42
CA TYR A 101 24.05 1.33 9.19
C TYR A 101 22.90 2.36 9.22
N PRO A 102 23.07 3.55 8.60
CA PRO A 102 21.97 4.48 8.39
C PRO A 102 21.01 3.96 7.32
N PHE A 103 19.75 3.68 7.70
CA PHE A 103 18.70 3.33 6.73
C PHE A 103 18.19 4.58 6.02
N ARG A 104 18.46 4.72 4.72
CA ARG A 104 17.78 5.72 3.88
C ARG A 104 16.31 5.34 3.70
N HIS A 105 15.37 6.20 4.04
CA HIS A 105 13.95 5.97 3.75
C HIS A 105 13.74 5.78 2.24
N PRO A 106 12.91 4.81 1.80
CA PRO A 106 12.46 4.82 0.43
C PRO A 106 11.70 6.12 0.20
N LYS A 107 12.05 6.83 -0.88
CA LYS A 107 11.31 8.01 -1.33
C LYS A 107 10.01 7.52 -1.95
N GLU A 108 9.02 7.23 -1.12
CA GLU A 108 7.67 6.97 -1.60
C GLU A 108 6.96 8.32 -1.82
N PRO A 109 6.13 8.45 -2.85
CA PRO A 109 5.29 9.62 -2.99
C PRO A 109 4.38 9.75 -1.77
N HIS A 110 4.08 10.99 -1.38
CA HIS A 110 3.15 11.23 -0.29
C HIS A 110 1.71 10.93 -0.76
N TRP A 111 0.93 10.29 0.11
CA TRP A 111 -0.46 9.91 -0.18
C TRP A 111 -1.38 10.46 0.91
N ASN A 112 -2.36 11.25 0.49
CA ASN A 112 -3.46 11.70 1.34
C ASN A 112 -4.50 10.58 1.40
N ARG A 113 -4.91 10.18 2.61
CA ARG A 113 -5.83 9.05 2.81
C ARG A 113 -7.15 9.51 3.40
N TYR A 114 -8.22 8.97 2.85
CA TYR A 114 -9.60 9.24 3.19
C TYR A 114 -10.29 7.90 3.49
N CYS A 115 -11.27 7.88 4.38
CA CYS A 115 -12.06 6.70 4.69
C CYS A 115 -13.53 7.02 4.46
N ILE A 116 -14.18 6.31 3.54
CA ILE A 116 -15.60 6.47 3.20
C ILE A 116 -16.23 5.08 3.23
N ASN A 117 -17.27 4.86 4.03
CA ASN A 117 -17.94 3.56 4.16
C ASN A 117 -16.97 2.37 4.31
N SER A 118 -15.99 2.50 5.21
CA SER A 118 -14.92 1.51 5.45
C SER A 118 -13.90 1.32 4.32
N GLN A 119 -14.06 2.01 3.18
CA GLN A 119 -13.13 1.96 2.06
C GLN A 119 -12.06 3.05 2.22
N ILE A 120 -10.79 2.63 2.14
CA ILE A 120 -9.67 3.57 2.15
C ILE A 120 -9.47 4.06 0.72
N ILE A 121 -9.43 5.37 0.55
CA ILE A 121 -9.11 6.05 -0.70
C ILE A 121 -7.81 6.80 -0.48
N ALA A 122 -6.87 6.66 -1.41
CA ALA A 122 -5.59 7.34 -1.37
C ALA A 122 -5.42 8.20 -2.62
N ILE A 123 -5.06 9.47 -2.41
CA ILE A 123 -4.73 10.42 -3.49
C ILE A 123 -3.26 10.79 -3.36
N LYS A 124 -2.51 10.58 -4.45
CA LYS A 124 -1.10 10.95 -4.55
C LYS A 124 -0.97 12.47 -4.48
N GLU A 125 -0.07 12.93 -3.63
CA GLU A 125 0.21 14.35 -3.50
C GLU A 125 0.95 14.88 -4.72
N ASP A 126 0.58 16.09 -5.12
CA ASP A 126 1.21 16.82 -6.20
C ASP A 126 1.25 18.30 -5.86
N PRO A 127 2.44 18.84 -5.56
CA PRO A 127 2.58 20.25 -5.27
C PRO A 127 2.32 21.13 -6.50
N PHE A 128 2.38 20.57 -7.71
CA PHE A 128 2.24 21.31 -8.97
C PHE A 128 0.85 21.15 -9.61
N ASP A 129 -0.11 20.56 -8.91
CA ASP A 129 -1.48 20.41 -9.39
C ASP A 129 -2.19 21.78 -9.42
N ASN A 130 -2.25 22.35 -10.62
CA ASN A 130 -2.86 23.65 -10.92
C ASN A 130 -4.08 23.53 -11.84
N TYR A 131 -4.62 22.32 -12.00
CA TYR A 131 -5.79 22.09 -12.83
C TYR A 131 -7.05 22.62 -12.14
N GLU A 132 -7.81 23.43 -12.87
CA GLU A 132 -9.07 24.00 -12.38
C GLU A 132 -10.21 22.97 -12.36
N LYS A 133 -10.15 22.01 -13.30
CA LYS A 133 -11.10 20.94 -13.52
C LYS A 133 -10.57 19.59 -13.06
N LEU A 134 -11.49 18.69 -12.71
CA LEU A 134 -11.18 17.31 -12.41
C LEU A 134 -11.24 16.49 -13.69
N GLU A 135 -10.10 15.92 -14.09
CA GLU A 135 -10.01 14.96 -15.20
C GLU A 135 -9.54 13.62 -14.66
N VAL A 136 -10.13 12.53 -15.16
CA VAL A 136 -9.75 11.17 -14.79
C VAL A 136 -9.58 10.31 -16.03
N SER A 137 -8.61 9.42 -15.99
CA SER A 137 -8.40 8.44 -17.06
C SER A 137 -7.97 7.08 -16.49
N SER A 138 -8.23 6.03 -17.27
CA SER A 138 -7.72 4.71 -16.94
C SER A 138 -6.20 4.68 -17.04
N ILE A 139 -5.56 3.90 -16.17
CA ILE A 139 -4.12 3.63 -16.25
C ILE A 139 -3.77 2.58 -17.31
N TYR A 140 -4.77 1.87 -17.86
CA TYR A 140 -4.62 0.85 -18.88
C TYR A 140 -5.35 1.24 -20.16
N GLU A 141 -4.78 0.88 -21.30
CA GLU A 141 -5.35 1.17 -22.64
C GLU A 141 -6.73 0.54 -22.84
N ASN A 142 -6.97 -0.60 -22.20
CA ASN A 142 -8.25 -1.30 -22.30
C ASN A 142 -9.36 -0.74 -21.38
N GLY A 143 -9.13 0.42 -20.76
CA GLY A 143 -10.10 1.08 -19.89
C GLY A 143 -10.27 0.45 -18.50
N SER A 144 -9.53 -0.61 -18.15
CA SER A 144 -9.64 -1.25 -16.84
C SER A 144 -9.26 -0.29 -15.70
N TYR A 145 -10.05 -0.27 -14.64
CA TYR A 145 -9.73 0.46 -13.41
C TYR A 145 -9.17 -0.45 -12.31
N LEU A 146 -9.18 -1.76 -12.51
CA LEU A 146 -8.59 -2.71 -11.57
C LEU A 146 -7.08 -2.79 -11.78
N LEU A 147 -6.31 -2.56 -10.73
CA LEU A 147 -4.86 -2.75 -10.75
C LEU A 147 -4.55 -4.25 -10.85
N ARG A 148 -3.77 -4.63 -11.87
CA ARG A 148 -3.46 -6.04 -12.20
C ARG A 148 -2.29 -6.64 -11.42
N SER A 149 -1.67 -5.86 -10.55
CA SER A 149 -0.46 -6.27 -9.85
C SER A 149 -0.34 -5.54 -8.52
N VAL A 150 -0.09 -6.31 -7.47
CA VAL A 150 0.19 -5.77 -6.14
C VAL A 150 1.68 -5.54 -5.89
N SER A 151 2.52 -5.81 -6.90
CA SER A 151 3.96 -5.68 -6.77
C SER A 151 4.36 -4.22 -6.65
N ALA A 152 5.13 -3.90 -5.60
CA ALA A 152 5.66 -2.56 -5.43
C ALA A 152 6.64 -2.13 -6.54
N ARG A 153 7.13 -3.08 -7.33
CA ARG A 153 8.07 -2.89 -8.45
C ARG A 153 7.37 -2.71 -9.80
N ASP A 154 6.04 -2.83 -9.83
CA ASP A 154 5.30 -2.70 -11.08
C ASP A 154 5.39 -1.24 -11.58
N PRO A 155 5.90 -1.00 -12.81
CA PRO A 155 6.06 0.34 -13.35
C PRO A 155 4.73 1.08 -13.48
N ILE A 156 3.60 0.37 -13.55
CA ILE A 156 2.28 1.00 -13.62
C ILE A 156 1.98 1.86 -12.39
N ARG A 157 2.61 1.56 -11.23
CA ARG A 157 2.38 2.30 -9.98
C ARG A 157 2.77 3.76 -10.07
N GLU A 158 3.71 4.11 -10.95
CA GLU A 158 4.13 5.49 -11.13
C GLU A 158 3.02 6.36 -11.74
N LYS A 159 2.15 5.75 -12.56
CA LYS A 159 1.03 6.39 -13.25
C LYS A 159 -0.23 6.56 -12.37
N ILE A 160 -0.26 5.92 -11.20
CA ILE A 160 -1.42 5.92 -10.31
C ILE A 160 -1.42 7.21 -9.48
N ASP A 161 -2.54 7.93 -9.53
CA ASP A 161 -2.77 9.14 -8.74
C ASP A 161 -3.90 8.97 -7.72
N PHE A 162 -4.81 8.04 -7.98
CA PHE A 162 -5.90 7.67 -7.11
C PHE A 162 -5.90 6.15 -6.94
N TRP A 163 -6.12 5.67 -5.72
CA TRP A 163 -6.16 4.25 -5.40
C TRP A 163 -7.20 3.97 -4.30
N THR A 164 -7.89 2.84 -4.38
CA THR A 164 -8.82 2.37 -3.35
C THR A 164 -8.36 1.07 -2.70
N SER A 165 -8.80 0.79 -1.48
CA SER A 165 -8.53 -0.50 -0.81
C SER A 165 -9.13 -1.72 -1.51
N ARG A 166 -10.06 -1.51 -2.46
CA ARG A 166 -10.56 -2.53 -3.40
C ARG A 166 -9.74 -2.61 -4.69
N ASN A 167 -8.53 -2.07 -4.66
CA ASN A 167 -7.55 -2.09 -5.73
C ASN A 167 -8.01 -1.45 -7.05
N ARG A 168 -8.89 -0.45 -6.96
CA ARG A 168 -9.24 0.39 -8.11
C ARG A 168 -8.29 1.57 -8.20
N CYS A 169 -7.90 1.96 -9.40
CA CYS A 169 -6.91 3.00 -9.64
C CYS A 169 -7.19 3.84 -10.87
N LEU A 170 -6.80 5.11 -10.81
CA LEU A 170 -6.94 6.09 -11.89
C LEU A 170 -5.68 6.95 -12.00
N ASN A 171 -5.50 7.53 -13.19
CA ASN A 171 -4.75 8.76 -13.35
C ASN A 171 -5.70 9.94 -13.14
N VAL A 172 -5.24 10.98 -12.43
CA VAL A 172 -6.11 12.09 -12.01
C VAL A 172 -5.36 13.41 -12.13
N LYS A 173 -5.99 14.39 -12.79
CA LYS A 173 -5.63 15.81 -12.73
C LYS A 173 -6.68 16.58 -11.92
N GLY A 174 -6.32 17.69 -11.30
CA GLY A 174 -7.25 18.41 -10.41
C GLY A 174 -7.44 17.70 -9.08
N ARG A 175 -6.38 17.09 -8.56
CA ARG A 175 -6.35 16.33 -7.30
C ARG A 175 -6.77 17.18 -6.10
N LYS A 176 -6.46 18.49 -6.08
CA LYS A 176 -6.95 19.44 -5.05
C LYS A 176 -8.48 19.48 -5.00
N ARG A 177 -9.12 19.48 -6.17
CA ARG A 177 -10.58 19.49 -6.31
C ARG A 177 -11.20 18.17 -5.88
N LEU A 178 -10.59 17.05 -6.29
CA LEU A 178 -10.97 15.72 -5.82
C LEU A 178 -10.88 15.60 -4.29
N LYS A 179 -9.82 16.13 -3.67
CA LYS A 179 -9.69 16.13 -2.20
C LYS A 179 -10.83 16.89 -1.53
N LYS A 180 -11.24 18.05 -2.05
CA LYS A 180 -12.40 18.80 -1.53
C LYS A 180 -13.69 17.99 -1.66
N PHE A 181 -13.90 17.37 -2.82
CA PHE A 181 -15.03 16.46 -3.06
C PHE A 181 -15.09 15.32 -2.01
N LEU A 182 -13.98 14.63 -1.76
CA LEU A 182 -13.93 13.56 -0.75
C LEU A 182 -14.20 14.07 0.67
N VAL A 183 -13.74 15.28 1.02
CA VAL A 183 -14.01 15.89 2.33
C VAL A 183 -15.50 16.17 2.51
N GLU A 184 -16.20 16.64 1.47
CA GLU A 184 -17.65 16.85 1.51
C GLU A 184 -18.42 15.53 1.66
N LEU A 185 -18.02 14.47 0.95
CA LEU A 185 -18.61 13.14 1.14
C LEU A 185 -18.43 12.64 2.59
N ILE A 186 -17.25 12.85 3.18
CA ILE A 186 -16.98 12.46 4.59
C ILE A 186 -17.85 13.26 5.56
N ARG A 187 -18.21 14.50 5.23
CA ARG A 187 -19.12 15.34 6.02
C ARG A 187 -20.59 14.91 5.91
N GLY A 188 -20.90 13.92 5.08
CA GLY A 188 -22.26 13.42 4.86
C GLY A 188 -23.02 14.13 3.74
N THR A 189 -22.36 14.99 2.97
CA THR A 189 -22.97 15.63 1.81
C THR A 189 -23.27 14.56 0.75
N SER A 190 -24.50 14.53 0.23
CA SER A 190 -24.89 13.51 -0.74
C SER A 190 -24.15 13.69 -2.07
N PRO A 191 -23.79 12.61 -2.78
CA PRO A 191 -23.13 12.71 -4.08
C PRO A 191 -23.91 13.56 -5.09
N SER A 192 -25.23 13.41 -5.13
CA SER A 192 -26.12 14.17 -6.02
C SER A 192 -26.07 15.67 -5.75
N TYR A 193 -26.03 16.07 -4.47
CA TYR A 193 -25.90 17.48 -4.11
C TYR A 193 -24.55 18.05 -4.55
N ILE A 194 -23.47 17.29 -4.38
CA ILE A 194 -22.15 17.74 -4.83
C ILE A 194 -22.12 17.89 -6.35
N LEU A 195 -22.68 16.93 -7.09
CA LEU A 195 -22.76 16.96 -8.56
C LEU A 195 -23.56 18.16 -9.10
N GLN A 196 -24.64 18.55 -8.42
CA GLN A 196 -25.43 19.75 -8.76
C GLN A 196 -24.62 21.05 -8.59
N ASN A 197 -23.70 21.07 -7.63
CA ASN A 197 -22.84 22.22 -7.34
C ASN A 197 -21.52 22.20 -8.12
N ILE A 198 -21.21 21.11 -8.81
CA ILE A 198 -20.11 21.06 -9.77
C ILE A 198 -20.58 21.74 -11.05
N SER A 199 -19.65 22.50 -11.67
CA SER A 199 -19.80 23.23 -12.94
C SER A 199 -20.70 22.48 -13.95
N ASN A 200 -21.39 23.21 -14.83
CA ASN A 200 -22.14 22.65 -15.97
C ASN A 200 -21.24 21.97 -17.04
N ASP A 201 -20.07 21.48 -16.63
CA ASP A 201 -19.13 20.76 -17.46
C ASP A 201 -19.41 19.26 -17.36
N ASP A 202 -19.88 18.67 -18.46
CA ASP A 202 -20.23 17.26 -18.54
C ASP A 202 -19.01 16.35 -18.33
N GLU A 203 -17.80 16.76 -18.73
CA GLU A 203 -16.58 15.96 -18.54
C GLU A 203 -16.24 15.85 -17.06
N GLU A 204 -16.32 16.96 -16.32
CA GLU A 204 -16.06 16.97 -14.89
C GLU A 204 -17.11 16.13 -14.13
N ARG A 205 -18.39 16.25 -14.52
CA ARG A 205 -19.47 15.43 -13.94
C ARG A 205 -19.23 13.95 -14.20
N ASN A 206 -18.83 13.57 -15.40
CA ASN A 206 -18.48 12.18 -15.73
C ASN A 206 -17.30 11.67 -14.90
N ALA A 207 -16.28 12.51 -14.69
CA ALA A 207 -15.15 12.16 -13.83
C ALA A 207 -15.58 11.87 -12.38
N VAL A 208 -16.45 12.71 -11.83
CA VAL A 208 -16.99 12.56 -10.47
C VAL A 208 -17.87 11.31 -10.36
N ASN A 209 -18.75 11.09 -11.33
CA ASN A 209 -19.60 9.89 -11.40
C ASN A 209 -18.76 8.61 -11.42
N LEU A 210 -17.68 8.59 -12.21
CA LEU A 210 -16.76 7.45 -12.24
C LEU A 210 -16.11 7.22 -10.86
N ILE A 211 -15.67 8.28 -10.19
CA ILE A 211 -15.07 8.17 -8.85
C ILE A 211 -16.07 7.62 -7.84
N ILE A 212 -17.31 8.12 -7.84
CA ILE A 212 -18.42 7.63 -7.00
C ILE A 212 -18.61 6.12 -7.23
N ALA A 213 -18.69 5.70 -8.50
CA ALA A 213 -18.84 4.29 -8.86
C ALA A 213 -17.65 3.42 -8.38
N LEU A 214 -16.42 3.92 -8.45
CA LEU A 214 -15.23 3.20 -7.96
C LEU A 214 -15.13 3.13 -6.43
N ILE A 215 -15.75 4.08 -5.73
CA ILE A 215 -15.87 4.07 -4.27
C ILE A 215 -17.03 3.16 -3.83
N GLY A 216 -18.02 2.92 -4.71
CA GLY A 216 -19.20 2.09 -4.42
C GLY A 216 -20.26 2.87 -3.65
N LEU A 217 -20.46 4.13 -4.02
CA LEU A 217 -21.52 5.02 -3.53
C LEU A 217 -22.66 5.13 -4.55
#